data_AF-A0A6G0PC43-F1
#
_entry.id   AF-A0A6G0PC43-F1
#
_cell.length_a   1.000
_cell.length_b   1.000
_cell.length_c   1.000
_cell.angle_alpha   90.00
_cell.angle_beta   90.00
_cell.angle_gamma   90.00
#
_symmetry.space_group_name_H-M   'P 1'
#
loop_
_entity.id
_entity.type
_entity.pdbx_description
1 polymer ?
#
loop_
_entity_poly.entity_id
_entity_poly.type
_entity_poly.pdbx_seq_one_letter_code
_entity_poly.pdbx_strand_id
1 'polypeptide(L)'
;MCACSLPPTLVSATSVARTSAAEGSSSFTFDGTTSDLAQQLHDRYAAGDEVDELALEAVPDAVQSRLHSLSTNFEELPGLLQRAVLWDSGFAVTSDDRAMQVWTLDNRTMADIAISVEKFNASG
;
A
#
# COMPACT_ATOMS: atom_id res chain seq x y z
N MET A 1 42.61 25.11 -26.42
CA MET A 1 41.58 24.92 -27.45
C MET A 1 41.20 23.46 -27.44
N CYS A 2 39.94 23.14 -27.10
CA CYS A 2 39.15 21.99 -27.55
C CYS A 2 37.91 21.90 -26.65
N ALA A 3 36.74 22.04 -27.26
CA ALA A 3 35.44 21.78 -26.67
C ALA A 3 34.97 20.40 -27.15
N CYS A 4 34.42 19.58 -26.24
CA CYS A 4 33.57 18.45 -26.58
C CYS A 4 32.40 18.34 -25.58
N SER A 5 31.25 18.84 -26.05
CA SER A 5 29.83 18.47 -25.83
C SER A 5 29.42 17.28 -24.91
N LEU A 6 28.63 17.62 -23.86
CA LEU A 6 27.29 17.12 -23.42
C LEU A 6 27.01 15.63 -22.99
N PRO A 7 25.93 15.37 -22.18
CA PRO A 7 25.84 14.45 -21.01
C PRO A 7 24.85 13.28 -21.27
N PRO A 8 24.08 12.69 -20.31
CA PRO A 8 24.26 12.37 -18.88
C PRO A 8 24.19 10.83 -18.65
N THR A 9 24.55 10.31 -17.47
CA THR A 9 24.07 8.98 -17.07
C THR A 9 23.93 8.88 -15.56
N LEU A 10 22.68 8.90 -15.10
CA LEU A 10 22.31 8.49 -13.74
C LEU A 10 22.49 6.98 -13.64
N VAL A 11 23.28 6.53 -12.68
CA VAL A 11 23.19 5.17 -12.11
C VAL A 11 23.36 5.31 -10.60
N SER A 12 22.25 5.31 -9.88
CA SER A 12 22.24 4.85 -8.49
C SER A 12 21.73 3.42 -8.50
N ALA A 13 22.66 2.48 -8.52
CA ALA A 13 22.39 1.09 -8.18
C ALA A 13 22.57 0.95 -6.66
N THR A 14 21.49 1.08 -5.90
CA THR A 14 21.47 0.52 -4.54
C THR A 14 21.00 -0.92 -4.64
N SER A 15 21.97 -1.80 -4.48
CA SER A 15 21.91 -3.25 -4.40
C SER A 15 20.66 -3.77 -3.69
N VAL A 16 19.79 -4.45 -4.44
CA VAL A 16 18.79 -5.35 -3.84
C VAL A 16 19.55 -6.60 -3.42
N ALA A 17 19.76 -6.75 -2.11
CA ALA A 17 20.16 -8.02 -1.53
C ALA A 17 19.08 -9.05 -1.87
N ARG A 18 19.42 -9.98 -2.75
CA ARG A 18 18.62 -11.17 -3.02
C ARG A 18 18.71 -12.06 -1.79
N THR A 19 17.75 -11.95 -0.88
CA THR A 19 17.55 -12.98 0.13
C THR A 19 16.69 -14.08 -0.49
N SER A 20 17.22 -15.29 -0.45
CA SER A 20 16.58 -16.52 -0.89
C SER A 20 15.24 -16.72 -0.19
N ALA A 21 14.26 -17.21 -0.94
CA ALA A 21 13.00 -17.67 -0.39
C ALA A 21 13.22 -18.77 0.66
N ALA A 22 12.29 -18.82 1.62
CA ALA A 22 12.17 -19.71 2.78
C ALA A 22 12.91 -19.24 4.05
N GLU A 23 12.26 -18.34 4.79
CA GLU A 23 11.91 -18.57 6.20
C GLU A 23 10.53 -17.94 6.45
N GLY A 24 9.58 -18.76 6.92
CA GLY A 24 8.29 -18.29 7.41
C GLY A 24 8.48 -17.37 8.61
N SER A 25 7.46 -16.55 8.87
CA SER A 25 7.44 -15.50 9.89
C SER A 25 8.45 -14.38 9.68
N SER A 26 8.19 -13.49 8.70
CA SER A 26 8.39 -12.07 9.02
C SER A 26 7.47 -11.81 10.21
N SER A 27 8.07 -11.77 11.41
CA SER A 27 7.39 -11.39 12.64
C SER A 27 6.95 -9.94 12.49
N PHE A 28 5.84 -9.72 11.79
CA PHE A 28 5.17 -8.44 11.78
C PHE A 28 4.92 -8.05 13.23
N THR A 29 5.67 -7.07 13.69
CA THR A 29 5.58 -6.55 15.05
C THR A 29 4.82 -5.25 14.92
N PHE A 30 3.54 -5.27 15.25
CA PHE A 30 2.74 -4.06 15.34
C PHE A 30 3.29 -3.21 16.51
N ASP A 31 4.18 -2.28 16.20
CA ASP A 31 4.72 -1.33 17.18
C ASP A 31 3.92 -0.02 17.26
N GLY A 32 2.88 0.10 16.42
CA GLY A 32 2.00 1.27 16.38
C GLY A 32 2.66 2.55 15.88
N THR A 33 3.88 2.46 15.33
CA THR A 33 4.61 3.61 14.75
C THR A 33 4.37 3.77 13.25
N THR A 34 3.98 2.69 12.55
CA THR A 34 3.60 2.69 11.14
C THR A 34 2.28 1.94 10.91
N SER A 35 1.49 2.41 9.95
CA SER A 35 0.23 1.80 9.47
C SER A 35 0.41 1.33 8.04
N ASP A 36 1.46 0.55 7.78
CA ASP A 36 1.63 -0.09 6.47
C ASP A 36 0.69 -1.29 6.33
N LEU A 37 -0.61 -0.98 6.31
CA LEU A 37 -1.73 -1.91 6.21
C LEU A 37 -1.77 -2.56 4.82
N ALA A 38 -1.33 -1.83 3.80
CA ALA A 38 -1.19 -2.34 2.44
C ALA A 38 -0.13 -3.45 2.37
N GLN A 39 1.04 -3.24 2.98
CA GLN A 39 2.07 -4.28 3.07
C GLN A 39 1.59 -5.50 3.87
N GLN A 40 0.91 -5.29 5.00
CA GLN A 40 0.35 -6.41 5.78
C GLN A 40 -0.64 -7.25 4.97
N LEU A 41 -1.53 -6.62 4.22
CA LEU A 41 -2.50 -7.33 3.38
C LEU A 41 -1.83 -8.08 2.23
N HIS A 42 -0.79 -7.50 1.64
CA HIS A 42 0.04 -8.18 0.64
C HIS A 42 0.77 -9.40 1.23
N ASP A 43 1.38 -9.26 2.41
CA ASP A 43 2.14 -10.34 3.06
C ASP A 43 1.22 -11.51 3.44
N ARG A 44 -0.01 -11.22 3.88
CA ARG A 44 -1.03 -12.25 4.11
C ARG A 44 -1.42 -12.98 2.83
N TYR A 45 -1.61 -12.25 1.73
CA TYR A 45 -1.85 -12.87 0.43
C TYR A 45 -0.67 -13.76 0.01
N ALA A 46 0.58 -13.29 0.21
CA ALA A 46 1.78 -14.07 -0.08
C ALA A 46 1.93 -15.32 0.82
N ALA A 47 1.38 -15.28 2.04
CA ALA A 47 1.28 -16.43 2.94
C ALA A 47 0.20 -17.44 2.55
N GLY A 48 -0.62 -17.14 1.54
CA GLY A 48 -1.70 -17.99 1.06
C GLY A 48 -3.03 -17.77 1.79
N ASP A 49 -3.17 -16.70 2.57
CA ASP A 49 -4.46 -16.33 3.12
C ASP A 49 -5.39 -15.87 2.00
N GLU A 50 -6.66 -16.24 2.11
CA GLU A 50 -7.72 -15.82 1.19
C GLU A 50 -8.82 -15.10 1.97
N VAL A 51 -9.35 -14.06 1.33
CA VAL A 51 -10.52 -13.32 1.81
C VAL A 51 -11.37 -13.02 0.59
N ASP A 52 -12.69 -13.10 0.77
CA ASP A 52 -13.66 -12.75 -0.27
C ASP A 52 -13.35 -11.38 -0.87
N GLU A 53 -13.65 -11.24 -2.16
CA GLU A 53 -13.57 -9.97 -2.87
C GLU A 53 -14.33 -8.87 -2.12
N LEU A 54 -13.80 -7.66 -2.20
CA LEU A 54 -14.32 -6.51 -1.51
C LEU A 54 -15.54 -5.99 -2.28
N ALA A 55 -16.72 -6.06 -1.65
CA ALA A 55 -17.92 -5.41 -2.15
C ALA A 55 -17.73 -3.87 -2.10
N LEU A 56 -17.90 -3.23 -3.25
CA LEU A 56 -17.90 -1.78 -3.37
C LEU A 56 -19.06 -1.34 -4.25
N GLU A 57 -19.78 -0.30 -3.83
CA GLU A 57 -20.81 0.35 -4.67
C GLU A 57 -20.18 0.90 -5.97
N ALA A 58 -18.99 1.49 -5.86
CA ALA A 58 -18.18 1.94 -6.98
C ALA A 58 -16.69 1.99 -6.59
N VAL A 59 -15.82 1.57 -7.51
CA VAL A 59 -14.36 1.69 -7.34
C VAL A 59 -13.96 3.15 -7.60
N PRO A 60 -13.21 3.82 -6.71
CA PRO A 60 -12.76 5.19 -6.94
C PRO A 60 -11.89 5.34 -8.20
N ASP A 61 -12.07 6.43 -8.95
CA ASP A 61 -11.32 6.70 -10.19
C ASP A 61 -9.80 6.72 -10.00
N ALA A 62 -9.33 7.18 -8.84
CA ALA A 62 -7.91 7.19 -8.49
C ALA A 62 -7.32 5.77 -8.42
N VAL A 63 -8.10 4.80 -7.90
CA VAL A 63 -7.73 3.39 -7.83
C VAL A 63 -7.73 2.78 -9.24
N GLN A 64 -8.80 3.01 -10.00
CA GLN A 64 -8.90 2.52 -11.38
C GLN A 64 -7.75 3.03 -12.25
N SER A 65 -7.45 4.33 -12.19
CA SER A 65 -6.38 4.97 -12.97
C SER A 65 -5.00 4.36 -12.65
N ARG A 66 -4.75 4.08 -11.36
CA ARG A 66 -3.52 3.43 -10.92
C ARG A 66 -3.41 2.01 -11.47
N LEU A 67 -4.48 1.22 -11.37
CA LEU A 67 -4.48 -0.16 -11.86
C LEU A 67 -4.39 -0.25 -13.39
N HIS A 68 -5.05 0.66 -14.10
CA HIS A 68 -4.93 0.78 -15.55
C HIS A 68 -3.50 1.06 -16.00
N SER A 69 -2.74 1.86 -15.24
CA SER A 69 -1.31 2.11 -15.53
C SER A 69 -0.46 0.82 -15.43
N LEU A 70 -0.96 -0.18 -14.70
CA LEU A 70 -0.36 -1.50 -14.52
C LEU A 70 -1.02 -2.58 -15.40
N SER A 71 -1.95 -2.21 -16.29
CA SER A 71 -2.71 -3.13 -17.15
C SER A 71 -3.54 -4.18 -16.39
N THR A 72 -4.10 -3.80 -15.24
CA THR A 72 -4.96 -4.65 -14.39
C THR A 72 -6.24 -3.90 -14.03
N ASN A 73 -7.29 -4.65 -13.71
CA ASN A 73 -8.55 -4.14 -13.17
C ASN A 73 -8.73 -4.49 -11.68
N PHE A 74 -9.60 -3.77 -10.98
CA PHE A 74 -9.79 -3.97 -9.54
C PHE A 74 -10.40 -5.35 -9.23
N GLU A 75 -11.32 -5.79 -10.08
CA GLU A 75 -12.04 -7.05 -9.99
C GLU A 75 -11.16 -8.27 -10.31
N GLU A 76 -10.01 -8.07 -10.95
CA GLU A 76 -9.03 -9.12 -11.23
C GLU A 76 -8.11 -9.39 -10.03
N LEU A 77 -8.13 -8.50 -9.03
CA LEU A 77 -7.32 -8.64 -7.83
C LEU A 77 -8.02 -9.56 -6.80
N PRO A 78 -7.29 -10.46 -6.14
CA PRO A 78 -7.77 -11.15 -4.95
C PRO A 78 -8.21 -10.17 -3.86
N GLY A 79 -9.16 -10.57 -3.02
CA GLY A 79 -9.78 -9.69 -2.03
C GLY A 79 -8.79 -8.99 -1.09
N LEU A 80 -7.70 -9.66 -0.70
CA LEU A 80 -6.64 -9.02 0.10
C LEU A 80 -5.91 -7.91 -0.66
N LEU A 81 -5.62 -8.11 -1.95
CA LEU A 81 -4.94 -7.10 -2.78
C LEU A 81 -5.89 -5.95 -3.15
N GLN A 82 -7.18 -6.21 -3.32
CA GLN A 82 -8.20 -5.15 -3.45
C GLN A 82 -8.17 -4.21 -2.26
N ARG A 83 -8.18 -4.76 -1.03
CA ARG A 83 -8.09 -3.99 0.22
C ARG A 83 -6.76 -3.24 0.33
N ALA A 84 -5.66 -3.88 -0.08
CA ALA A 84 -4.33 -3.26 -0.03
C ALA A 84 -4.23 -2.03 -0.94
N VAL A 85 -4.65 -2.16 -2.21
CA VAL A 85 -4.60 -1.06 -3.18
C VAL A 85 -5.56 0.05 -2.78
N LEU A 86 -6.75 -0.27 -2.27
CA LEU A 86 -7.71 0.72 -1.80
C LEU A 86 -7.14 1.55 -0.65
N TRP A 87 -6.57 0.88 0.36
CA TRP A 87 -5.94 1.54 1.51
C TRP A 87 -4.76 2.42 1.06
N ASP A 88 -3.86 1.88 0.25
CA ASP A 88 -2.68 2.61 -0.22
C ASP A 88 -3.04 3.84 -1.07
N SER A 89 -4.19 3.76 -1.76
CA SER A 89 -4.72 4.89 -2.55
C SER A 89 -5.49 5.92 -1.72
N GLY A 90 -5.60 5.71 -0.40
CA GLY A 90 -6.21 6.66 0.51
C GLY A 90 -7.72 6.52 0.67
N PHE A 91 -8.24 5.31 0.52
CA PHE A 91 -9.66 5.03 0.71
C PHE A 91 -9.89 3.98 1.79
N ALA A 92 -10.94 4.17 2.56
CA ALA A 92 -11.49 3.19 3.50
C ALA A 92 -12.90 2.80 3.06
N VAL A 93 -13.38 1.65 3.52
CA VAL A 93 -14.72 1.13 3.17
C VAL A 93 -15.65 1.32 4.35
N THR A 94 -16.84 1.85 4.10
CA THR A 94 -17.90 1.93 5.12
C THR A 94 -18.66 0.61 5.23
N SER A 95 -19.46 0.45 6.28
CA SER A 95 -20.33 -0.72 6.42
C SER A 95 -21.39 -0.86 5.32
N ASP A 96 -21.61 0.20 4.54
CA ASP A 96 -22.52 0.26 3.40
C ASP A 96 -21.77 0.10 2.06
N ASP A 97 -20.59 -0.53 2.08
CA ASP A 97 -19.77 -0.83 0.89
C ASP A 97 -19.35 0.40 0.06
N ARG A 98 -19.26 1.58 0.68
CA ARG A 98 -18.80 2.79 -0.01
C ARG A 98 -17.34 3.06 0.26
N ALA A 99 -16.59 3.35 -0.80
CA ALA A 99 -15.23 3.85 -0.68
C ALA A 99 -15.22 5.34 -0.30
N MET A 100 -14.68 5.64 0.87
CA MET A 100 -14.55 6.99 1.42
C MET A 100 -13.09 7.41 1.46
N GLN A 101 -12.79 8.60 0.93
CA GLN A 101 -11.43 9.15 0.96
C GLN A 101 -11.01 9.51 2.38
N VAL A 102 -9.83 9.03 2.77
CA VAL A 102 -9.16 9.32 4.03
C VAL A 102 -8.21 10.49 3.80
N TRP A 103 -8.33 11.54 4.60
CA TRP A 103 -7.48 12.72 4.53
C TRP A 103 -6.38 12.63 5.58
N THR A 104 -5.13 12.66 5.14
CA THR A 104 -3.98 12.71 6.03
C THR A 104 -3.64 14.15 6.42
N LEU A 105 -3.30 14.36 7.69
CA LEU A 105 -2.73 15.64 8.13
C LEU A 105 -1.29 15.77 7.62
N ASP A 106 -0.88 16.99 7.30
CA ASP A 106 0.51 17.35 6.98
C ASP A 106 1.16 16.58 5.81
N ASN A 107 0.37 16.24 4.77
CA ASN A 107 0.89 15.55 3.58
C ASN A 107 1.54 14.18 3.89
N ARG A 108 1.09 13.53 4.97
CA ARG A 108 1.51 12.18 5.35
C ARG A 108 0.97 11.14 4.38
N THR A 109 1.69 10.02 4.24
CA THR A 109 1.20 8.90 3.44
C THR A 109 0.20 8.06 4.23
N MET A 110 -0.56 7.20 3.55
CA MET A 110 -1.47 6.26 4.22
C MET A 110 -0.74 5.29 5.17
N ALA A 111 0.54 4.99 4.87
CA ALA A 111 1.40 4.21 5.74
C ALA A 111 1.73 4.91 7.07
N ASP A 112 1.52 6.22 7.19
CA ASP A 112 1.91 7.02 8.36
C ASP A 112 0.71 7.41 9.27
N ILE A 113 -0.47 6.84 9.03
CA ILE A 113 -1.71 7.18 9.74
C ILE A 113 -1.85 6.48 11.10
N ALA A 114 -0.93 5.59 11.48
CA ALA A 114 -1.02 4.85 12.74
C ALA A 114 -1.23 5.78 13.93
N ILE A 115 -2.44 5.74 14.50
CA ILE A 115 -2.68 6.29 15.83
C ILE A 115 -2.17 5.22 16.79
N SER A 116 -1.11 5.52 17.55
CA SER A 116 -0.62 4.60 18.57
C SER A 116 -1.72 4.30 19.58
N VAL A 117 -1.72 3.09 20.17
CA VAL A 117 -2.70 2.68 21.20
C VAL A 117 -2.73 3.68 22.35
N GLU A 118 -1.57 4.21 22.73
CA GLU A 118 -1.44 5.27 23.73
C GLU A 118 -2.18 6.56 23.31
N LYS A 119 -2.02 7.00 22.05
CA LYS A 119 -2.69 8.19 21.52
C LYS A 119 -4.20 8.00 21.36
N PHE A 120 -4.65 6.80 21.01
CA PHE A 120 -6.07 6.44 21.00
C PHE A 120 -6.66 6.51 22.41
N ASN A 121 -6.02 5.86 23.39
CA ASN A 121 -6.46 5.86 24.79
C ASN A 121 -6.42 7.26 25.43
N ALA A 122 -5.49 8.12 25.02
CA ALA A 122 -5.39 9.50 25.50
C ALA A 122 -6.44 10.44 24.89
N SER A 123 -7.14 10.02 23.83
CA SER A 123 -8.17 10.82 23.15
C SER A 123 -9.60 10.45 23.59
N GLY A 124 -9.74 9.54 24.56
CA GLY A 124 -11.01 9.06 25.13
C GLY A 124 -11.31 9.61 26.52
#